data_AF-A0A9E5VCH4-F1
#
_entry.id   AF-A0A9E5VCH4-F1
#
_cell.length_a   1.000
_cell.length_b   1.000
_cell.length_c   1.000
_cell.angle_alpha   90.00
_cell.angle_beta   90.00
_cell.angle_gamma   90.00
#
_symmetry.space_group_name_H-M   'P 1'
#
loop_
_entity.id
_entity.type
_entity.pdbx_description
1 polymer ?
#
loop_
_entity_poly.entity_id
_entity_poly.type
_entity_poly.pdbx_seq_one_letter_code
_entity_poly.pdbx_strand_id
1 'polypeptide(L)'
;MIDLINHKYKASTIAKKRGKIFSLIKKESKNIQSGTITAISTSDLKLMFDLYDQIFFHNWFKENYKGKLKFSLSRRMTRSAGSTICPKNIAELTPEDVVLEIKIGVEFFFNYGVIEGSKPVCGVNTNNSLHALQLVFEHELCHVIEHICFHESNCSGDRFKTIANNLFGHTASHHSLPTYKQIAKQKFVINIGDTVEFSFKGKKLKGIVNNIKKRATVLVPDENGPYVDKEGNTYAKYYVPLVLLEPTN
;
A
#
# COMPACT_ATOMS: atom_id res chain seq x y z
N MET A 1 15.37 22.73 8.62
CA MET A 1 14.12 21.94 8.66
C MET A 1 13.06 22.57 7.75
N ILE A 2 12.80 23.88 7.88
CA ILE A 2 11.93 24.67 6.98
C ILE A 2 12.34 24.59 5.50
N ASP A 3 13.64 24.45 5.20
CA ASP A 3 14.10 24.33 3.81
C ASP A 3 13.52 23.12 3.08
N LEU A 4 13.37 21.97 3.74
CA LEU A 4 12.91 20.74 3.08
C LEU A 4 11.48 20.87 2.54
N ILE A 5 10.59 21.53 3.28
CA ILE A 5 9.17 21.71 2.91
C ILE A 5 8.93 22.88 1.95
N ASN A 6 9.89 23.80 1.81
CA ASN A 6 9.80 24.94 0.91
C ASN A 6 10.30 24.64 -0.51
N HIS A 7 10.94 23.48 -0.72
CA HIS A 7 11.40 23.08 -2.05
C HIS A 7 10.23 22.73 -2.96
N LYS A 8 10.15 23.40 -4.11
CA LYS A 8 9.22 23.07 -5.19
C LYS A 8 9.98 22.65 -6.44
N TYR A 9 9.86 21.37 -6.79
CA TYR A 9 10.46 20.85 -8.00
C TYR A 9 9.52 21.01 -9.20
N LYS A 10 10.11 21.33 -10.36
CA LYS A 10 9.39 21.25 -11.64
C LYS A 10 9.09 19.79 -11.98
N ALA A 11 7.98 19.53 -12.66
CA ALA A 11 7.57 18.18 -13.05
C ALA A 11 8.66 17.41 -13.82
N SER A 12 9.41 18.09 -14.71
CA SER A 12 10.54 17.49 -15.44
C SER A 12 11.68 17.05 -14.52
N THR A 13 11.99 17.83 -13.49
CA THR A 13 12.98 17.49 -12.47
C THR A 13 12.54 16.27 -11.65
N ILE A 14 11.27 16.24 -11.24
CA ILE A 14 10.69 15.12 -10.50
C ILE A 14 10.77 13.83 -11.32
N ALA A 15 10.36 13.88 -12.58
CA ALA A 15 10.44 12.73 -13.49
C ALA A 15 11.89 12.23 -13.66
N LYS A 16 12.85 13.15 -13.85
CA LYS A 16 14.28 12.82 -13.97
C LYS A 16 14.82 12.18 -12.69
N LYS A 17 14.51 12.73 -11.51
CA LYS A 17 14.93 12.20 -10.21
C LYS A 17 14.32 10.81 -9.96
N ARG A 18 13.02 10.64 -10.20
CA ARG A 18 12.31 9.34 -10.07
C ARG A 18 12.89 8.28 -11.00
N GLY A 19 13.16 8.63 -12.26
CA GLY A 19 13.80 7.74 -13.24
C GLY A 19 15.23 7.34 -12.85
N LYS A 20 16.00 8.26 -12.23
CA LYS A 20 17.31 7.95 -11.68
C LYS A 20 17.23 6.94 -10.53
N ILE A 21 16.35 7.18 -9.55
CA ILE A 21 16.12 6.25 -8.43
C ILE A 21 15.67 4.87 -8.96
N PHE A 22 14.72 4.84 -9.90
CA PHE A 22 14.24 3.61 -10.53
C PHE A 22 15.40 2.78 -11.12
N SER A 23 16.30 3.44 -11.84
CA SER A 23 17.44 2.80 -12.48
C SER A 23 18.47 2.29 -11.46
N LEU A 24 18.71 3.05 -10.39
CA LEU A 24 19.64 2.66 -9.33
C LEU A 24 19.11 1.48 -8.52
N ILE A 25 17.81 1.47 -8.17
CA ILE A 25 17.19 0.33 -7.49
C ILE A 25 17.34 -0.94 -8.31
N LYS A 26 17.02 -0.89 -9.62
CA LYS A 26 17.20 -2.05 -10.51
C LYS A 26 18.63 -2.58 -10.55
N LYS A 27 19.62 -1.70 -10.38
CA LYS A 27 21.03 -2.04 -10.45
C LYS A 27 21.55 -2.58 -9.12
N GLU A 28 21.12 -2.00 -7.99
CA GLU A 28 21.73 -2.22 -6.68
C GLU A 28 20.93 -3.16 -5.78
N SER A 29 19.62 -3.28 -6.01
CA SER A 29 18.77 -4.20 -5.26
C SER A 29 19.08 -5.65 -5.61
N LYS A 30 19.19 -6.50 -4.58
CA LYS A 30 19.32 -7.95 -4.75
C LYS A 30 18.01 -8.62 -5.17
N ASN A 31 16.86 -7.99 -4.91
CA ASN A 31 15.53 -8.58 -5.12
C ASN A 31 14.76 -7.95 -6.28
N ILE A 32 15.00 -6.67 -6.59
CA ILE A 32 14.28 -5.89 -7.58
C ILE A 32 15.23 -5.53 -8.73
N GLN A 33 15.26 -6.36 -9.77
CA GLN A 33 16.15 -6.17 -10.93
C GLN A 33 15.39 -5.70 -12.18
N SER A 34 14.07 -5.54 -12.08
CA SER A 34 13.18 -5.13 -13.18
C SER A 34 12.13 -4.12 -12.71
N GLY A 35 11.31 -3.61 -13.63
CA GLY A 35 10.14 -2.79 -13.25
C GLY A 35 9.03 -3.61 -12.58
N THR A 36 9.02 -4.92 -12.80
CA THR A 36 8.08 -5.87 -12.19
C THR A 36 8.70 -6.43 -10.91
N ILE A 37 8.02 -6.22 -9.79
CA ILE A 37 8.44 -6.65 -8.46
C ILE A 37 7.84 -8.03 -8.22
N THR A 38 8.69 -9.04 -8.10
CA THR A 38 8.32 -10.41 -7.70
C THR A 38 8.84 -10.76 -6.31
N ALA A 39 9.86 -10.04 -5.85
CA ALA A 39 10.44 -10.14 -4.51
C ALA A 39 10.83 -8.74 -4.00
N ILE A 40 10.76 -8.55 -2.69
CA ILE A 40 11.17 -7.32 -2.01
C ILE A 40 11.52 -7.65 -0.55
N SER A 41 12.54 -6.98 -0.03
CA SER A 41 13.00 -7.08 1.35
C SER A 41 13.03 -5.70 2.02
N THR A 42 13.21 -5.68 3.34
CA THR A 42 13.39 -4.43 4.09
C THR A 42 14.66 -3.67 3.68
N SER A 43 15.70 -4.39 3.23
CA SER A 43 16.92 -3.76 2.72
C SER A 43 16.69 -2.98 1.42
N ASP A 44 15.72 -3.39 0.60
CA ASP A 44 15.36 -2.66 -0.63
C ASP A 44 14.62 -1.36 -0.32
N LEU A 45 13.79 -1.35 0.73
CA LEU A 45 13.15 -0.12 1.22
C LEU A 45 14.18 0.84 1.83
N LYS A 46 15.17 0.32 2.56
CA LYS A 46 16.27 1.11 3.09
C LYS A 46 17.10 1.72 1.95
N LEU A 47 17.46 0.94 0.94
CA LEU A 47 18.11 1.43 -0.28
C LEU A 47 17.28 2.52 -0.96
N MET A 48 15.98 2.29 -1.15
CA MET A 48 15.08 3.29 -1.73
C MET A 48 15.08 4.58 -0.92
N PHE A 49 14.99 4.51 0.41
CA PHE A 49 15.09 5.67 1.29
C PHE A 49 16.40 6.43 1.10
N ASP A 50 17.54 5.73 1.13
CA ASP A 50 18.87 6.36 1.00
C ASP A 50 19.01 7.07 -0.35
N LEU A 51 18.46 6.48 -1.42
CA LEU A 51 18.42 7.10 -2.74
C LEU A 51 17.50 8.33 -2.79
N TYR A 52 16.33 8.30 -2.13
CA TYR A 52 15.46 9.47 -2.02
C TYR A 52 16.12 10.59 -1.21
N ASP A 53 16.76 10.26 -0.09
CA ASP A 53 17.49 11.25 0.72
C ASP A 53 18.59 11.92 -0.09
N GLN A 54 19.43 11.14 -0.76
CA GLN A 54 20.50 11.66 -1.60
C GLN A 54 19.97 12.50 -2.78
N ILE A 55 18.94 12.03 -3.48
CA ILE A 55 18.53 12.60 -4.78
C ILE A 55 17.48 13.70 -4.63
N PHE A 56 16.50 13.56 -3.74
CA PHE A 56 15.45 14.56 -3.53
C PHE A 56 15.77 15.52 -2.38
N PHE A 57 16.42 15.04 -1.34
CA PHE A 57 16.60 15.81 -0.09
C PHE A 57 18.04 16.24 0.15
N HIS A 58 18.94 15.99 -0.78
CA HIS A 58 20.33 16.41 -0.69
C HIS A 58 21.02 15.94 0.61
N ASN A 59 20.74 14.70 1.03
CA ASN A 59 21.21 14.09 2.28
C ASN A 59 20.69 14.77 3.57
N TRP A 60 19.62 15.54 3.50
CA TRP A 60 19.09 16.24 4.67
C TRP A 60 18.76 15.28 5.82
N PHE A 61 18.15 14.12 5.56
CA PHE A 61 17.84 13.17 6.64
C PHE A 61 19.11 12.64 7.28
N LYS A 62 20.09 12.21 6.48
CA LYS A 62 21.37 11.72 6.98
C LYS A 62 22.10 12.75 7.84
N GLU A 63 22.02 14.03 7.48
CA GLU A 63 22.79 15.09 8.13
C GLU A 63 22.06 15.76 9.31
N ASN A 64 20.72 15.78 9.30
CA ASN A 64 19.93 16.62 10.21
C ASN A 64 18.91 15.84 11.04
N TYR A 65 18.45 14.66 10.59
CA TYR A 65 17.47 13.88 11.33
C TYR A 65 18.15 12.98 12.36
N LYS A 66 17.91 13.25 13.64
CA LYS A 66 18.55 12.54 14.75
C LYS A 66 17.82 11.27 15.21
N GLY A 67 16.55 11.12 14.83
CA GLY A 67 15.74 9.97 15.20
C GLY A 67 16.05 8.74 14.36
N LYS A 68 15.19 7.72 14.44
CA LYS A 68 15.36 6.44 13.73
C LYS A 68 14.21 6.21 12.75
N LEU A 69 14.55 5.92 11.50
CA LEU A 69 13.59 5.44 10.50
C LEU A 69 13.70 3.93 10.34
N LYS A 70 12.59 3.24 10.58
CA LYS A 70 12.42 1.80 10.36
C LYS A 70 11.65 1.53 9.08
N PHE A 71 11.92 0.39 8.47
CA PHE A 71 11.23 -0.06 7.27
C PHE A 71 10.71 -1.48 7.50
N SER A 72 9.46 -1.72 7.15
CA SER A 72 8.85 -3.04 7.30
C SER A 72 7.95 -3.39 6.12
N LEU A 73 7.72 -4.68 5.95
CA LEU A 73 6.88 -5.24 4.90
C LEU A 73 5.69 -5.97 5.53
N SER A 74 4.52 -5.83 4.92
CA SER A 74 3.30 -6.50 5.36
C SER A 74 2.66 -7.26 4.22
N ARG A 75 2.35 -8.53 4.49
CA ARG A 75 1.49 -9.37 3.62
C ARG A 75 0.02 -9.31 4.00
N ARG A 76 -0.30 -8.60 5.09
CA ARG A 76 -1.65 -8.54 5.67
C ARG A 76 -2.42 -7.27 5.30
N MET A 77 -1.74 -6.25 4.77
CA MET A 77 -2.37 -5.02 4.33
C MET A 77 -3.22 -5.27 3.09
N THR A 78 -4.49 -4.87 3.15
CA THR A 78 -5.46 -5.05 2.06
C THR A 78 -6.24 -3.78 1.71
N ARG A 79 -5.98 -2.66 2.39
CA ARG A 79 -6.68 -1.39 2.19
C ARG A 79 -5.76 -0.30 1.64
N SER A 80 -4.59 -0.12 2.26
CA SER A 80 -3.54 0.78 1.80
C SER A 80 -2.30 -0.01 1.41
N ALA A 81 -1.56 0.49 0.40
CA ALA A 81 -0.28 -0.07 -0.04
C ALA A 81 0.91 0.41 0.82
N GLY A 82 0.72 1.48 1.59
CA GLY A 82 1.69 2.03 2.54
C GLY A 82 1.01 2.47 3.84
N SER A 83 1.81 2.64 4.88
CA SER A 83 1.43 3.28 6.13
C SER A 83 2.67 3.76 6.87
N THR A 84 2.59 4.97 7.41
CA THR A 84 3.58 5.54 8.31
C THR A 84 3.11 5.36 9.75
N ILE A 85 3.99 4.87 10.63
CA ILE A 85 3.72 4.68 12.05
C ILE A 85 4.57 5.67 12.83
N CYS A 86 3.91 6.46 13.65
CA CYS A 86 4.49 7.49 14.50
C CYS A 86 4.08 7.24 15.97
N PRO A 87 4.97 7.46 16.95
CA PRO A 87 4.60 7.50 18.36
C PRO A 87 3.52 8.57 18.59
N LYS A 88 2.52 8.26 19.40
CA LYS A 88 1.42 9.20 19.69
C LYS A 88 1.88 10.43 20.47
N ASN A 89 2.92 10.29 21.27
CA ASN A 89 3.52 11.32 22.11
C ASN A 89 4.76 11.95 21.48
N ILE A 90 4.88 11.97 20.14
CA ILE A 90 6.07 12.48 19.46
C ILE A 90 6.48 13.90 19.90
N ALA A 91 5.53 14.76 20.26
CA ALA A 91 5.79 16.12 20.75
C ALA A 91 6.51 16.17 22.12
N GLU A 92 6.48 15.08 22.88
CA GLU A 92 7.09 14.95 24.22
C GLU A 92 8.45 14.23 24.17
N LEU A 93 8.80 13.63 23.02
CA LEU A 93 10.03 12.86 22.86
C LEU A 93 11.21 13.76 22.50
N THR A 94 12.41 13.36 22.94
CA THR A 94 13.64 13.96 22.41
C THR A 94 13.82 13.56 20.94
N PRO A 95 14.42 14.42 20.09
CA PRO A 95 14.62 14.11 18.67
C PRO A 95 15.30 12.75 18.40
N GLU A 96 16.23 12.35 19.28
CA GLU A 96 16.98 11.09 19.22
C GLU A 96 16.13 9.85 19.54
N ASP A 97 15.08 10.02 20.35
CA ASP A 97 14.15 8.95 20.75
C ASP A 97 12.99 8.73 19.77
N VAL A 98 12.77 9.66 18.84
CA VAL A 98 11.72 9.54 17.83
C VAL A 98 12.03 8.37 16.89
N VAL A 99 11.14 7.37 16.87
CA VAL A 99 11.18 6.25 15.94
C VAL A 99 9.98 6.27 15.01
N LEU A 100 10.21 6.56 13.74
CA LEU A 100 9.20 6.51 12.69
C LEU A 100 9.37 5.21 11.88
N GLU A 101 8.27 4.63 11.40
CA GLU A 101 8.32 3.42 10.57
C GLU A 101 7.49 3.60 9.29
N ILE A 102 8.11 3.33 8.14
CA ILE A 102 7.40 3.16 6.87
C ILE A 102 7.12 1.67 6.66
N LYS A 103 5.84 1.31 6.60
CA LYS A 103 5.35 -0.05 6.40
C LYS A 103 4.70 -0.19 5.03
N ILE A 104 5.17 -1.15 4.23
CA ILE A 104 4.71 -1.34 2.85
C ILE A 104 3.95 -2.65 2.69
N GLY A 105 2.77 -2.59 2.06
CA GLY A 105 1.93 -3.73 1.72
C GLY A 105 2.37 -4.40 0.42
N VAL A 106 3.14 -5.49 0.51
CA VAL A 106 3.81 -6.10 -0.66
C VAL A 106 2.86 -6.71 -1.69
N GLU A 107 1.70 -7.19 -1.25
CA GLU A 107 0.74 -7.89 -2.11
C GLU A 107 0.15 -6.95 -3.19
N PHE A 108 0.11 -5.63 -2.98
CA PHE A 108 -0.33 -4.68 -4.01
C PHE A 108 0.62 -4.63 -5.21
N PHE A 109 1.92 -4.74 -4.95
CA PHE A 109 2.95 -4.68 -5.99
C PHE A 109 3.09 -6.01 -6.71
N PHE A 110 3.02 -7.13 -5.98
CA PHE A 110 3.00 -8.46 -6.58
C PHE A 110 1.77 -8.69 -7.46
N ASN A 111 0.62 -8.15 -7.07
CA ASN A 111 -0.61 -8.25 -7.85
C ASN A 111 -0.82 -7.13 -8.86
N TYR A 112 0.17 -6.26 -9.07
CA TYR A 112 0.04 -5.09 -9.94
C TYR A 112 -0.44 -5.45 -11.35
N GLY A 113 0.11 -6.52 -11.93
CA GLY A 113 -0.22 -6.97 -13.29
C GLY A 113 -1.42 -7.91 -13.39
N VAL A 114 -2.13 -8.20 -12.28
CA VAL A 114 -3.21 -9.20 -12.26
C VAL A 114 -4.49 -8.69 -12.94
N ILE A 115 -4.71 -7.38 -12.93
CA ILE A 115 -5.84 -6.74 -13.59
C ILE A 115 -5.36 -5.76 -14.64
N GLU A 116 -6.14 -5.56 -15.68
CA GLU A 116 -5.86 -4.59 -16.74
C GLU A 116 -6.27 -3.17 -16.35
N GLY A 117 -5.98 -2.20 -17.22
CA GLY A 117 -6.37 -0.80 -17.03
C GLY A 117 -5.36 0.05 -16.25
N SER A 118 -5.65 1.36 -16.20
CA SER A 118 -4.81 2.36 -15.54
C SER A 118 -4.82 2.19 -14.03
N LYS A 119 -3.65 2.33 -13.42
CA LYS A 119 -3.42 2.17 -11.96
C LYS A 119 -2.75 3.43 -11.41
N PRO A 120 -3.45 4.58 -11.40
CA PRO A 120 -2.86 5.79 -10.85
C PRO A 120 -2.54 5.62 -9.36
N VAL A 121 -1.41 6.16 -8.93
CA VAL A 121 -1.00 6.26 -7.54
C VAL A 121 -0.72 7.72 -7.25
N CYS A 122 -1.38 8.29 -6.25
CA CYS A 122 -1.26 9.70 -5.90
C CYS A 122 -1.54 10.65 -7.08
N GLY A 123 -2.43 10.22 -7.98
CA GLY A 123 -2.82 10.95 -9.19
C GLY A 123 -1.83 10.86 -10.36
N VAL A 124 -0.79 10.04 -10.25
CA VAL A 124 0.19 9.79 -11.31
C VAL A 124 0.01 8.38 -11.87
N ASN A 125 -0.11 8.27 -13.20
CA ASN A 125 -0.23 6.97 -13.86
C ASN A 125 1.05 6.14 -13.72
N THR A 126 0.88 4.87 -13.39
CA THR A 126 1.99 3.92 -13.25
C THR A 126 2.03 2.94 -14.41
N ASN A 127 3.24 2.52 -14.77
CA ASN A 127 3.48 1.59 -15.88
C ASN A 127 3.90 0.21 -15.39
N ASN A 128 4.41 0.11 -14.16
CA ASN A 128 4.87 -1.13 -13.55
C ASN A 128 4.85 -0.99 -12.02
N SER A 129 5.02 -2.12 -11.33
CA SER A 129 4.97 -2.20 -9.87
C SER A 129 6.07 -1.42 -9.16
N LEU A 130 7.27 -1.27 -9.76
CA LEU A 130 8.34 -0.47 -9.14
C LEU A 130 8.04 1.02 -9.20
N HIS A 131 7.48 1.51 -10.32
CA HIS A 131 6.99 2.88 -10.41
C HIS A 131 5.86 3.13 -9.39
N ALA A 132 4.94 2.17 -9.23
CA ALA A 132 3.91 2.24 -8.20
C ALA A 132 4.49 2.27 -6.78
N LEU A 133 5.50 1.44 -6.50
CA LEU A 133 6.17 1.43 -5.20
C LEU A 133 6.82 2.77 -4.89
N GLN A 134 7.50 3.39 -5.86
CA GLN A 134 8.08 4.73 -5.69
C GLN A 134 7.03 5.76 -5.27
N LEU A 135 5.89 5.80 -5.94
CA LEU A 135 4.83 6.78 -5.62
C LEU A 135 4.18 6.52 -4.25
N VAL A 136 3.95 5.25 -3.89
CA VAL A 136 3.50 4.91 -2.53
C VAL A 136 4.54 5.30 -1.50
N PHE A 137 5.82 5.05 -1.76
CA PHE A 137 6.89 5.39 -0.84
C PHE A 137 7.05 6.90 -0.67
N GLU A 138 6.92 7.68 -1.75
CA GLU A 138 6.88 9.15 -1.72
C GLU A 138 5.74 9.66 -0.84
N HIS A 139 4.56 9.03 -0.91
CA HIS A 139 3.43 9.38 -0.05
C HIS A 139 3.75 9.16 1.44
N GLU A 140 4.36 8.03 1.77
CA GLU A 140 4.78 7.75 3.15
C GLU A 140 5.93 8.68 3.59
N LEU A 141 6.83 9.08 2.69
CA LEU A 141 7.82 10.10 2.98
C LEU A 141 7.20 11.45 3.33
N CYS A 142 6.11 11.86 2.66
CA CYS A 142 5.36 13.06 3.05
C CYS A 142 4.81 12.96 4.48
N HIS A 143 4.29 11.79 4.88
CA HIS A 143 3.85 11.57 6.26
C HIS A 143 5.01 11.69 7.26
N VAL A 144 6.16 11.09 6.94
CA VAL A 144 7.39 11.21 7.75
C VAL A 144 7.80 12.67 7.91
N ILE A 145 7.84 13.44 6.81
CA ILE A 145 8.19 14.85 6.82
C ILE A 145 7.21 15.67 7.67
N GLU A 146 5.90 15.41 7.55
CA GLU A 146 4.91 16.10 8.37
C GLU A 146 5.07 15.80 9.86
N HIS A 147 5.30 14.53 10.23
CA HIS A 147 5.53 14.16 11.62
C HIS A 147 6.79 14.81 12.20
N ILE A 148 7.87 14.89 11.42
CA ILE A 148 9.12 15.54 11.86
C ILE A 148 8.93 17.05 12.05
N CYS A 149 8.21 17.70 11.14
CA CYS A 149 8.08 19.16 11.13
C CYS A 149 6.93 19.69 12.00
N PHE A 150 5.87 18.90 12.19
CA PHE A 150 4.61 19.36 12.77
C PHE A 150 4.04 18.41 13.83
N HIS A 151 4.69 17.28 14.13
CA HIS A 151 4.25 16.27 15.11
C HIS A 151 2.94 15.54 14.77
N GLU A 152 2.25 15.93 13.70
CA GLU A 152 1.01 15.34 13.22
C GLU A 152 1.02 15.29 11.69
N SER A 153 0.21 14.40 11.12
CA SER A 153 0.10 14.27 9.68
C SER A 153 -1.31 13.90 9.23
N ASN A 154 -1.76 14.45 8.11
CA ASN A 154 -3.08 14.19 7.55
C ASN A 154 -3.06 14.33 6.02
N CYS A 155 -3.14 13.22 5.29
CA CYS A 155 -3.06 13.22 3.84
C CYS A 155 -4.27 13.85 3.13
N SER A 156 -5.37 14.10 3.84
CA SER A 156 -6.50 14.88 3.34
C SER A 156 -6.31 16.39 3.53
N GLY A 157 -5.38 16.82 4.39
CA GLY A 157 -5.10 18.22 4.70
C GLY A 157 -4.28 18.94 3.64
N ASP A 158 -4.42 20.26 3.58
CA ASP A 158 -3.79 21.10 2.55
C ASP A 158 -2.27 21.13 2.68
N ARG A 159 -1.76 21.07 3.91
CA ARG A 159 -0.31 21.01 4.19
C ARG A 159 0.33 19.79 3.54
N PHE A 160 -0.21 18.60 3.80
CA PHE A 160 0.27 17.37 3.18
C PHE A 160 0.19 17.44 1.65
N LYS A 161 -0.97 17.84 1.10
CA LYS A 161 -1.16 17.97 -0.36
C LYS A 161 -0.15 18.93 -0.99
N THR A 162 0.13 20.04 -0.32
CA THR A 162 1.14 21.02 -0.76
C THR A 162 2.54 20.41 -0.76
N ILE A 163 2.94 19.73 0.32
CA ILE A 163 4.23 19.05 0.41
C ILE A 163 4.36 17.98 -0.69
N ALA A 164 3.35 17.11 -0.83
CA ALA A 164 3.34 16.04 -1.82
C ALA A 164 3.37 16.57 -3.26
N ASN A 165 2.66 17.66 -3.54
CA ASN A 165 2.70 18.30 -4.85
C ASN A 165 4.06 18.96 -5.13
N ASN A 166 4.58 19.75 -4.19
CA ASN A 166 5.83 20.50 -4.37
C ASN A 166 7.04 19.58 -4.52
N LEU A 167 7.11 18.51 -3.72
CA LEU A 167 8.25 17.59 -3.73
C LEU A 167 8.13 16.54 -4.84
N PHE A 168 6.93 15.98 -5.04
CA PHE A 168 6.76 14.76 -5.83
C PHE A 168 5.73 14.87 -6.96
N GLY A 169 5.06 16.02 -7.09
CA GLY A 169 4.09 16.27 -8.15
C GLY A 169 2.81 15.45 -8.00
N HIS A 170 2.49 15.02 -6.78
CA HIS A 170 1.25 14.30 -6.50
C HIS A 170 0.05 15.24 -6.71
N THR A 171 -1.02 14.70 -7.28
CA THR A 171 -2.28 15.43 -7.54
C THR A 171 -3.47 14.82 -6.80
N ALA A 172 -3.25 13.69 -6.13
CA ALA A 172 -4.21 13.03 -5.25
C ALA A 172 -3.48 12.34 -4.08
N SER A 173 -4.23 12.01 -3.02
CA SER A 173 -3.71 11.33 -1.82
C SER A 173 -4.03 9.84 -1.76
N HIS A 174 -4.68 9.28 -2.78
CA HIS A 174 -5.12 7.88 -2.83
C HIS A 174 -4.43 7.12 -3.97
N HIS A 175 -4.48 5.79 -3.89
CA HIS A 175 -4.01 4.90 -4.96
C HIS A 175 -5.15 4.05 -5.52
N SER A 176 -5.02 3.66 -6.79
CA SER A 176 -5.93 2.74 -7.47
C SER A 176 -5.27 1.37 -7.73
N LEU A 177 -4.28 1.01 -6.92
CA LEU A 177 -3.63 -0.31 -7.01
C LEU A 177 -4.64 -1.44 -6.80
N PRO A 178 -4.46 -2.60 -7.47
CA PRO A 178 -5.41 -3.69 -7.45
C PRO A 178 -5.72 -4.16 -6.03
N THR A 179 -6.97 -4.02 -5.61
CA THR A 179 -7.48 -4.63 -4.39
C THR A 179 -7.95 -6.05 -4.66
N TYR A 180 -7.96 -6.90 -3.63
CA TYR A 180 -8.51 -8.27 -3.76
C TYR A 180 -9.98 -8.28 -4.21
N LYS A 181 -10.75 -7.23 -3.89
CA LYS A 181 -12.13 -7.07 -4.38
C LYS A 181 -12.17 -6.87 -5.89
N GLN A 182 -11.31 -5.99 -6.42
CA GLN A 182 -11.20 -5.76 -7.87
C GLN A 182 -10.67 -7.00 -8.60
N ILE A 183 -9.68 -7.69 -8.02
CA ILE A 183 -9.16 -8.94 -8.56
C ILE A 183 -10.26 -10.01 -8.61
N ALA A 184 -11.02 -10.19 -7.52
CA ALA A 184 -12.15 -11.12 -7.49
C ALA A 184 -13.18 -10.82 -8.58
N LYS A 185 -13.56 -9.55 -8.73
CA LYS A 185 -14.53 -9.11 -9.72
C LYS A 185 -14.06 -9.35 -11.16
N GLN A 186 -12.84 -8.95 -11.49
CA GLN A 186 -12.37 -9.00 -12.89
C GLN A 186 -11.85 -10.38 -13.31
N LYS A 187 -11.13 -11.08 -12.43
CA LYS A 187 -10.49 -12.35 -12.76
C LYS A 187 -11.37 -13.56 -12.48
N PHE A 188 -12.18 -13.50 -11.43
CA PHE A 188 -12.99 -14.62 -10.98
C PHE A 188 -14.50 -14.39 -11.18
N VAL A 189 -14.90 -13.19 -11.62
CA VAL A 189 -16.31 -12.81 -11.79
C VAL A 189 -17.11 -12.99 -10.48
N ILE A 190 -16.47 -12.69 -9.34
CA ILE A 190 -17.06 -12.81 -8.00
C ILE A 190 -17.16 -11.45 -7.33
N ASN A 191 -18.34 -11.12 -6.84
CA ASN A 191 -18.68 -9.93 -6.07
C ASN A 191 -19.17 -10.31 -4.67
N ILE A 192 -19.19 -9.31 -3.78
CA ILE A 192 -19.85 -9.46 -2.48
C ILE A 192 -21.37 -9.52 -2.74
N GLY A 193 -22.04 -10.49 -2.14
CA GLY A 193 -23.45 -10.81 -2.36
C GLY A 193 -23.67 -11.99 -3.30
N ASP A 194 -22.67 -12.40 -4.09
CA ASP A 194 -22.83 -13.49 -5.04
C ASP A 194 -22.98 -14.84 -4.31
N THR A 195 -23.79 -15.72 -4.90
CA THR A 195 -23.88 -17.10 -4.45
C THR A 195 -22.77 -17.91 -5.12
N VAL A 196 -22.06 -18.70 -4.34
CA VAL A 196 -20.90 -19.49 -4.78
C VAL A 196 -20.96 -20.89 -4.20
N GLU A 197 -20.36 -21.83 -4.92
CA GLU A 197 -20.13 -23.19 -4.46
C GLU A 197 -18.62 -23.47 -4.28
N PHE A 198 -18.29 -24.34 -3.34
CA PHE A 198 -16.92 -24.81 -3.12
C PHE A 198 -16.90 -26.17 -2.41
N SER A 199 -15.82 -26.92 -2.57
CA SER A 199 -15.64 -28.18 -1.86
C SER A 199 -14.93 -27.99 -0.52
N PHE A 200 -15.49 -28.57 0.55
CA PHE A 200 -14.89 -28.62 1.87
C PHE A 200 -15.10 -29.99 2.52
N LYS A 201 -14.01 -30.64 2.94
CA LYS A 201 -14.04 -31.99 3.53
C LYS A 201 -14.86 -33.01 2.71
N GLY A 202 -14.68 -32.99 1.38
CA GLY A 202 -15.37 -33.90 0.46
C GLY A 202 -16.84 -33.57 0.18
N LYS A 203 -17.40 -32.51 0.76
CA LYS A 203 -18.77 -32.05 0.49
C LYS A 203 -18.75 -30.78 -0.35
N LYS A 204 -19.68 -30.66 -1.30
CA LYS A 204 -19.94 -29.40 -2.00
C LYS A 204 -20.85 -28.54 -1.12
N LEU A 205 -20.40 -27.35 -0.77
CA LEU A 205 -21.13 -26.38 0.03
C LEU A 205 -21.52 -25.20 -0.86
N LYS A 206 -22.71 -24.64 -0.60
CA LYS A 206 -23.25 -23.47 -1.30
C LYS A 206 -23.47 -22.35 -0.29
N GLY A 207 -23.07 -21.13 -0.62
CA GLY A 207 -23.23 -19.99 0.29
C GLY A 207 -23.06 -18.65 -0.39
N ILE A 208 -23.17 -17.59 0.39
CA ILE A 208 -23.15 -16.19 -0.07
C ILE A 208 -21.83 -15.54 0.30
N VAL A 209 -21.20 -14.84 -0.65
CA VAL A 209 -19.97 -14.09 -0.42
C VAL A 209 -20.25 -12.84 0.42
N ASN A 210 -19.83 -12.86 1.69
CA ASN A 210 -20.03 -11.73 2.61
C ASN A 210 -18.87 -10.72 2.58
N ASN A 211 -17.65 -11.17 2.30
CA ASN A 211 -16.49 -10.27 2.22
C ASN A 211 -15.40 -10.85 1.33
N ILE A 212 -14.57 -9.99 0.74
CA ILE A 212 -13.45 -10.38 -0.09
C ILE A 212 -12.18 -9.68 0.39
N LYS A 213 -11.24 -10.49 0.89
CA LYS A 213 -9.84 -10.13 1.12
C LYS A 213 -8.97 -11.11 0.30
N LYS A 214 -7.81 -11.52 0.81
CA LYS A 214 -7.01 -12.61 0.21
C LYS A 214 -7.79 -13.92 0.04
N ARG A 215 -8.79 -14.12 0.90
CA ARG A 215 -9.82 -15.17 0.80
C ARG A 215 -11.18 -14.51 0.84
N ALA A 216 -12.18 -15.14 0.23
CA ALA A 216 -13.57 -14.77 0.46
C ALA A 216 -14.02 -15.29 1.82
N THR A 217 -14.88 -14.54 2.47
CA THR A 217 -15.70 -15.01 3.59
C THR A 217 -17.05 -15.40 3.01
N VAL A 218 -17.37 -16.70 3.06
CA VAL A 218 -18.63 -17.24 2.54
C VAL A 218 -19.50 -17.66 3.73
N LEU A 219 -20.76 -17.24 3.72
CA LEU A 219 -21.77 -17.63 4.69
C LEU A 219 -22.59 -18.77 4.09
N VAL A 220 -22.52 -19.95 4.69
CA VAL A 220 -23.24 -21.15 4.27
C VAL A 220 -24.39 -21.36 5.24
N PRO A 221 -25.64 -21.51 4.79
CA PRO A 221 -26.78 -21.79 5.67
C PRO A 221 -26.49 -22.99 6.56
N ASP A 222 -26.71 -22.83 7.86
CA ASP A 222 -26.48 -23.87 8.87
C ASP A 222 -27.40 -23.55 10.06
N GLU A 223 -28.38 -24.41 10.32
CA GLU A 223 -29.37 -24.24 11.39
C GLU A 223 -28.72 -24.00 12.76
N ASN A 224 -27.55 -24.61 13.00
CA ASN A 224 -26.78 -24.47 14.24
C ASN A 224 -25.61 -23.48 14.11
N GLY A 225 -25.62 -22.68 13.04
CA GLY A 225 -24.58 -21.74 12.71
C GLY A 225 -24.50 -20.57 13.70
N PRO A 226 -23.29 -20.13 14.10
CA PRO A 226 -23.12 -19.07 15.11
C PRO A 226 -23.40 -17.66 14.57
N TYR A 227 -23.65 -17.50 13.26
CA TYR A 227 -23.94 -16.20 12.66
C TYR A 227 -25.42 -16.12 12.30
N VAL A 228 -26.10 -15.09 12.77
CA VAL A 228 -27.51 -14.84 12.49
C VAL A 228 -27.63 -13.54 11.69
N ASP A 229 -28.44 -13.56 10.63
CA ASP A 229 -28.79 -12.34 9.91
C ASP A 229 -29.94 -11.57 10.60
N LYS A 230 -30.44 -10.51 9.95
CA LYS A 230 -31.55 -9.70 10.49
C LYS A 230 -32.90 -10.40 10.40
N GLU A 231 -33.03 -11.42 9.58
CA GLU A 231 -34.26 -12.18 9.32
C GLU A 231 -34.34 -13.43 10.22
N GLY A 232 -33.26 -13.73 10.95
CA GLY A 232 -33.17 -14.87 11.86
C GLY A 232 -32.52 -16.11 11.24
N ASN A 233 -32.05 -16.04 9.99
CA ASN A 233 -31.39 -17.16 9.34
C ASN A 233 -29.99 -17.36 9.91
N THR A 234 -29.61 -18.61 10.14
CA THR A 234 -28.33 -19.00 10.74
C THR A 234 -27.33 -19.52 9.71
N TYR A 235 -26.05 -19.21 9.93
CA TYR A 235 -24.97 -19.48 8.98
C TYR A 235 -23.69 -19.93 9.67
N ALA A 236 -22.97 -20.83 9.00
CA ALA A 236 -21.57 -21.12 9.25
C ALA A 236 -20.67 -20.27 8.35
N LYS A 237 -19.53 -19.82 8.89
CA LYS A 237 -18.57 -18.94 8.19
C LYS A 237 -17.37 -19.72 7.68
N TYR A 238 -17.07 -19.57 6.39
CA TYR A 238 -15.93 -20.20 5.73
C TYR A 238 -14.99 -19.16 5.13
N TYR A 239 -13.68 -19.43 5.18
CA TYR A 239 -12.64 -18.61 4.55
C TYR A 239 -12.06 -19.35 3.35
N VAL A 240 -12.53 -19.02 2.15
CA VAL A 240 -12.27 -19.81 0.94
C VAL A 240 -11.34 -19.02 0.00
N PRO A 241 -10.23 -19.61 -0.49
CA PRO A 241 -9.45 -19.02 -1.58
C PRO A 241 -10.31 -18.74 -2.82
N LEU A 242 -10.11 -17.59 -3.47
CA LEU A 242 -10.92 -17.18 -4.64
C LEU A 242 -10.89 -18.20 -5.78
N VAL A 243 -9.76 -18.88 -5.97
CA VAL A 243 -9.57 -19.90 -7.02
C VAL A 243 -10.40 -21.17 -6.81
N LEU A 244 -10.96 -21.38 -5.61
CA LEU A 244 -11.76 -22.55 -5.27
C LEU A 244 -13.27 -22.26 -5.29
N LEU A 245 -13.66 -21.02 -5.61
CA LEU A 245 -15.05 -20.61 -5.66
C LEU A 245 -15.57 -20.76 -7.08
N GLU A 246 -16.72 -21.41 -7.19
CA GLU A 246 -17.49 -21.54 -8.42
C GLU A 246 -18.71 -20.61 -8.31
N PRO A 247 -18.81 -19.55 -9.14
CA PRO A 247 -20.03 -18.74 -9.20
C PRO A 247 -21.21 -19.59 -9.64
N THR A 248 -22.32 -19.51 -8.90
CA THR A 248 -23.61 -20.05 -9.36
C THR A 248 -24.39 -18.90 -9.98
N ASN A 249 -24.58 -18.94 -11.30
CA ASN A 249 -25.43 -18.00 -12.03
C ASN A 249 -26.87 -18.01 -11.51
#